data_AF-A0A518DBJ1-F1
#
_entry.id   AF-A0A518DBJ1-F1
#
_cell.length_a   1.000
_cell.length_b   1.000
_cell.length_c   1.000
_cell.angle_alpha   90.00
_cell.angle_beta   90.00
_cell.angle_gamma   90.00
#
_symmetry.space_group_name_H-M   'P 1'
#
loop_
_entity.id
_entity.type
_entity.pdbx_description
1 polymer ?
#
loop_
_entity_poly.entity_id
_entity_poly.type
_entity_poly.pdbx_seq_one_letter_code
_entity_poly.pdbx_strand_id
1 'polypeptide(L)'
;MRPAITLHPRSVCRSACLLFLLAGIACSAQAQLLYSFESGLDGFVPTGQSDSDYINHFQTTTGATNGVMAMGIESGAGFGRDVQVSESIGSPAYDLFNTVAANPGLYTLDFDVTFTTGSWANLSDIGSYLGINLATNSDAGFMESYNVANGQPGLASIVTASVPASQISLAPNSSFYQLQFGSNGNQVNGAEGQGAQYFIDNVRFTAIPQFTEKLLFSWETPDNPSTPGVNEQLEGWRNGFDNAPYFHTRAISSEGATQGASALQFTSPQSGYAWGSQVTLDSGATGDPANQPLIDELISSFNSADKIAFDVTFPDDQFPYAGSYLSLFLNVSDQAGTFYQSSAIQAGNPVTRAGQTQTLEVALDQITAGTKNLAVDGLTPGTFFRLALATNSNDGNSFFIDNIRLLSLVTDGLDGDFNEDGVVDAADYTVWRDNLGAAAGTLPNDPNAGVIGAEQYTTWKNNFGASAAIGGALAGSAVPEPSALASLAAGLMALAAAVRGRRVRV
;
A
#
# COMPACT_ATOMS: atom_id res chain seq x y z
N MET A 1 13.03 -62.15 -43.67
CA MET A 1 11.79 -62.76 -43.13
C MET A 1 11.67 -62.38 -41.65
N ARG A 2 10.52 -61.87 -41.21
CA ARG A 2 9.98 -62.08 -39.83
C ARG A 2 9.11 -63.36 -39.88
N PRO A 3 8.62 -63.98 -38.79
CA PRO A 3 8.49 -63.56 -37.37
C PRO A 3 9.23 -64.54 -36.41
N ALA A 4 9.04 -64.65 -35.08
CA ALA A 4 8.01 -64.23 -34.10
C ALA A 4 8.69 -64.01 -32.70
N ILE A 5 8.23 -63.22 -31.72
CA ILE A 5 6.92 -63.14 -31.02
C ILE A 5 6.57 -64.51 -30.40
N THR A 6 6.25 -64.72 -29.13
CA THR A 6 5.78 -63.88 -27.99
C THR A 6 6.84 -63.83 -26.84
N LEU A 7 6.63 -63.42 -25.57
CA LEU A 7 5.47 -63.01 -24.73
C LEU A 7 5.88 -61.94 -23.65
N HIS A 8 5.03 -61.80 -22.64
CA HIS A 8 5.14 -61.07 -21.35
C HIS A 8 4.58 -62.02 -20.25
N PRO A 9 4.35 -61.69 -18.95
CA PRO A 9 4.49 -60.40 -18.23
C PRO A 9 5.16 -60.47 -16.82
N ARG A 10 5.48 -59.31 -16.21
CA ARG A 10 4.85 -58.81 -14.95
C ARG A 10 5.50 -57.51 -14.41
N SER A 11 4.78 -56.40 -14.61
CA SER A 11 4.53 -55.29 -13.67
C SER A 11 5.48 -55.04 -12.48
N VAL A 12 6.04 -53.81 -12.41
CA VAL A 12 5.73 -52.82 -11.34
C VAL A 12 5.83 -51.41 -11.96
N CYS A 13 4.79 -50.58 -11.79
CA CYS A 13 4.88 -49.15 -12.06
C CYS A 13 5.67 -48.44 -10.97
N ARG A 14 6.63 -47.59 -11.35
CA ARG A 14 7.07 -46.45 -10.53
C ARG A 14 7.18 -45.22 -11.42
N SER A 15 6.28 -44.27 -11.21
CA SER A 15 6.39 -42.94 -11.79
C SER A 15 7.61 -42.24 -11.17
N ALA A 16 8.57 -41.86 -12.01
CA ALA A 16 9.58 -40.88 -11.62
C ALA A 16 8.98 -39.49 -11.84
N CYS A 17 8.71 -38.76 -10.76
CA CYS A 17 8.22 -37.40 -10.85
C CYS A 17 9.39 -36.49 -11.26
N LEU A 18 9.22 -35.75 -12.35
CA LEU A 18 10.20 -34.81 -12.86
C LEU A 18 9.85 -33.43 -12.27
N LEU A 19 10.59 -32.98 -11.24
CA LEU A 19 10.50 -31.61 -10.76
C LEU A 19 11.64 -30.80 -11.40
N PHE A 20 11.29 -30.00 -12.41
CA PHE A 20 12.17 -28.95 -12.91
C PHE A 20 12.10 -27.75 -11.98
N LEU A 21 13.24 -27.13 -11.68
CA LEU A 21 13.26 -25.76 -11.19
C LEU A 21 12.62 -24.87 -12.26
N LEU A 22 11.53 -24.20 -11.91
CA LEU A 22 11.14 -22.96 -12.54
C LEU A 22 11.60 -21.84 -11.60
N ALA A 23 12.46 -20.97 -12.13
CA ALA A 23 12.80 -19.72 -11.47
C ALA A 23 11.51 -18.92 -11.24
N GLY A 24 11.40 -18.27 -10.09
CA GLY A 24 10.24 -17.45 -9.77
C GLY A 24 10.10 -16.32 -10.79
N ILE A 25 8.94 -16.26 -11.43
CA ILE A 25 8.46 -15.00 -12.00
C ILE A 25 8.30 -14.05 -10.82
N ALA A 26 9.04 -12.94 -10.83
CA ALA A 26 8.96 -11.91 -9.81
C ALA A 26 7.61 -11.19 -9.95
N CYS A 27 6.56 -11.79 -9.41
CA CYS A 27 5.42 -11.02 -8.94
C CYS A 27 5.95 -10.10 -7.85
N SER A 28 5.65 -8.79 -7.92
CA SER A 28 5.95 -7.79 -6.90
C SER A 28 5.09 -8.02 -5.66
N ALA A 29 5.30 -9.16 -5.00
CA ALA A 29 4.75 -9.45 -3.69
C ALA A 29 5.34 -8.43 -2.71
N GLN A 30 4.54 -7.42 -2.38
CA GLN A 30 4.92 -6.33 -1.49
C GLN A 30 5.58 -6.80 -0.20
N ALA A 31 5.27 -8.00 0.29
CA ALA A 31 5.98 -8.62 1.41
C ALA A 31 6.75 -9.88 0.99
N GLN A 32 8.04 -9.90 1.30
CA GLN A 32 8.98 -11.00 1.07
C GLN A 32 9.21 -11.74 2.39
N LEU A 33 8.66 -12.95 2.48
CA LEU A 33 8.68 -13.78 3.70
C LEU A 33 10.11 -14.22 4.07
N LEU A 34 10.47 -14.07 5.35
CA LEU A 34 11.70 -14.57 5.96
C LEU A 34 11.44 -15.86 6.74
N TYR A 35 10.48 -15.82 7.67
CA TYR A 35 10.20 -16.89 8.62
C TYR A 35 8.70 -17.05 8.86
N SER A 36 8.22 -18.31 8.86
CA SER A 36 6.84 -18.68 9.21
C SER A 36 6.75 -19.99 9.98
N PHE A 37 7.89 -20.54 10.43
CA PHE A 37 7.96 -21.62 11.41
C PHE A 37 7.21 -22.91 11.02
N GLU A 38 6.98 -23.16 9.74
CA GLU A 38 6.20 -24.30 9.23
C GLU A 38 6.92 -25.64 9.39
N SER A 39 8.25 -25.63 9.31
CA SER A 39 9.09 -26.86 9.35
C SER A 39 9.94 -27.00 10.61
N GLY A 40 9.82 -26.05 11.54
CA GLY A 40 10.57 -26.00 12.79
C GLY A 40 10.58 -24.58 13.35
N LEU A 41 11.67 -24.21 14.02
CA LEU A 41 11.89 -22.87 14.58
C LEU A 41 12.80 -22.00 13.70
N ASP A 42 12.95 -22.35 12.42
CA ASP A 42 13.73 -21.60 11.40
C ASP A 42 15.13 -21.13 11.85
N GLY A 43 15.80 -21.92 12.70
CA GLY A 43 17.14 -21.63 13.21
C GLY A 43 17.20 -20.66 14.40
N PHE A 44 16.05 -20.19 14.92
CA PHE A 44 16.02 -19.43 16.17
C PHE A 44 16.53 -20.27 17.35
N VAL A 45 17.31 -19.62 18.20
CA VAL A 45 17.91 -20.17 19.43
C VAL A 45 17.85 -19.12 20.55
N PRO A 46 17.96 -19.50 21.83
CA PRO A 46 18.00 -18.52 22.92
C PRO A 46 19.22 -17.61 22.76
N THR A 47 19.09 -16.32 23.09
CA THR A 47 20.21 -15.37 22.92
C THR A 47 21.41 -15.69 23.81
N GLY A 48 21.16 -16.32 24.97
CA GLY A 48 22.18 -16.62 25.98
C GLY A 48 22.70 -15.38 26.73
N GLN A 49 22.05 -14.22 26.57
CA GLN A 49 22.40 -13.00 27.27
C GLN A 49 22.06 -13.08 28.75
N SER A 50 22.88 -12.46 29.61
CA SER A 50 22.68 -12.50 31.07
C SER A 50 21.54 -11.61 31.58
N ASP A 51 21.01 -10.74 30.71
CA ASP A 51 19.87 -9.86 30.94
C ASP A 51 18.59 -10.37 30.24
N SER A 52 18.50 -11.68 29.98
CA SER A 52 17.35 -12.31 29.32
C SER A 52 16.27 -12.74 30.32
N ASP A 53 15.02 -12.42 30.02
CA ASP A 53 13.79 -12.88 30.69
C ASP A 53 13.32 -14.26 30.19
N TYR A 54 13.96 -14.79 29.13
CA TYR A 54 13.67 -16.06 28.48
C TYR A 54 13.44 -17.26 29.39
N ILE A 55 12.36 -17.98 29.13
CA ILE A 55 12.07 -19.29 29.74
C ILE A 55 12.11 -20.39 28.68
N ASN A 56 11.37 -20.23 27.57
CA ASN A 56 11.29 -21.25 26.52
C ASN A 56 10.86 -20.67 25.16
N HIS A 57 11.16 -21.38 24.07
CA HIS A 57 10.51 -21.16 22.77
C HIS A 57 10.21 -22.50 22.09
N PHE A 58 9.11 -22.56 21.32
CA PHE A 58 8.57 -23.81 20.79
C PHE A 58 7.68 -23.57 19.57
N GLN A 59 7.66 -24.54 18.65
CA GLN A 59 6.79 -24.53 17.48
C GLN A 59 5.35 -24.90 17.91
N THR A 60 4.34 -24.19 17.42
CA THR A 60 2.93 -24.41 17.81
C THR A 60 1.96 -24.01 16.70
N THR A 61 0.73 -24.53 16.70
CA THR A 61 -0.36 -24.05 15.82
C THR A 61 -1.06 -22.81 16.38
N THR A 62 -0.80 -22.45 17.65
CA THR A 62 -1.40 -21.29 18.31
C THR A 62 -0.74 -20.01 17.84
N GLY A 63 -1.54 -19.07 17.32
CA GLY A 63 -1.05 -17.77 16.87
C GLY A 63 -0.49 -17.71 15.45
N ALA A 64 -0.62 -18.80 14.69
CA ALA A 64 -0.34 -18.81 13.25
C ALA A 64 -1.25 -17.82 12.50
N THR A 65 -0.64 -17.07 11.60
CA THR A 65 -1.23 -16.04 10.73
C THR A 65 -0.89 -16.28 9.24
N ASN A 66 0.22 -16.97 8.96
CA ASN A 66 0.65 -17.38 7.63
C ASN A 66 1.09 -18.85 7.63
N GLY A 67 0.18 -19.74 7.22
CA GLY A 67 0.40 -21.19 7.26
C GLY A 67 -0.44 -21.87 8.34
N VAL A 68 0.16 -22.82 9.06
CA VAL A 68 -0.48 -23.56 10.17
C VAL A 68 0.34 -23.56 11.46
N MET A 69 1.58 -23.06 11.45
CA MET A 69 2.49 -23.00 12.60
C MET A 69 2.92 -21.56 12.93
N ALA A 70 3.48 -21.39 14.12
CA ALA A 70 4.07 -20.17 14.64
C ALA A 70 5.18 -20.52 15.65
N MET A 71 6.04 -19.56 15.98
CA MET A 71 6.96 -19.65 17.12
C MET A 71 6.30 -19.07 18.36
N GLY A 72 5.97 -19.92 19.33
CA GLY A 72 5.64 -19.50 20.69
C GLY A 72 6.90 -19.23 21.51
N ILE A 73 6.90 -18.13 22.24
CA ILE A 73 7.94 -17.76 23.22
C ILE A 73 7.26 -17.60 24.58
N GLU A 74 7.87 -18.16 25.61
CA GLU A 74 7.51 -17.96 27.01
C GLU A 74 8.61 -17.17 27.70
N SER A 75 8.25 -16.03 28.30
CA SER A 75 9.21 -15.13 28.93
C SER A 75 8.73 -14.58 30.28
N GLY A 76 9.71 -14.35 31.16
CA GLY A 76 9.52 -13.94 32.54
C GLY A 76 9.26 -12.45 32.72
N ALA A 77 9.27 -12.00 33.97
CA ALA A 77 9.14 -10.59 34.32
C ALA A 77 10.45 -9.81 34.09
N GLY A 78 10.33 -8.53 33.72
CA GLY A 78 11.47 -7.66 33.44
C GLY A 78 11.62 -7.41 31.95
N PHE A 79 12.83 -7.02 31.55
CA PHE A 79 13.25 -6.86 30.15
C PHE A 79 14.23 -7.97 29.81
N GLY A 80 14.19 -8.44 28.56
CA GLY A 80 15.28 -9.20 27.99
C GLY A 80 15.17 -9.46 26.50
N ARG A 81 16.21 -10.14 26.00
CA ARG A 81 16.32 -10.64 24.62
C ARG A 81 16.11 -12.14 24.66
N ASP A 82 15.02 -12.62 24.09
CA ASP A 82 14.58 -14.01 24.23
C ASP A 82 15.32 -14.93 23.24
N VAL A 83 15.06 -14.73 21.96
CA VAL A 83 15.51 -15.62 20.88
C VAL A 83 16.16 -14.83 19.75
N GLN A 84 17.10 -15.46 19.06
CA GLN A 84 17.80 -14.90 17.91
C GLN A 84 18.01 -15.95 16.81
N VAL A 85 18.02 -15.49 15.56
CA VAL A 85 18.51 -16.24 14.39
C VAL A 85 19.69 -15.47 13.78
N SER A 86 20.60 -16.15 13.10
CA SER A 86 21.77 -15.52 12.47
C SER A 86 21.99 -16.06 11.06
N GLU A 87 21.82 -15.17 10.09
CA GLU A 87 21.96 -15.41 8.67
C GLU A 87 23.38 -15.09 8.22
N SER A 88 23.96 -15.96 7.40
CA SER A 88 25.31 -15.80 6.84
C SER A 88 25.26 -16.11 5.34
N ILE A 89 26.32 -15.80 4.59
CA ILE A 89 26.37 -16.06 3.14
C ILE A 89 26.01 -17.53 2.85
N GLY A 90 24.91 -17.75 2.13
CA GLY A 90 24.37 -19.08 1.81
C GLY A 90 23.27 -19.60 2.75
N SER A 91 22.92 -18.88 3.81
CA SER A 91 21.68 -19.12 4.59
C SER A 91 20.45 -18.66 3.79
N PRO A 92 19.25 -19.26 3.99
CA PRO A 92 18.09 -19.02 3.14
C PRO A 92 17.57 -17.58 3.08
N ALA A 93 17.71 -16.79 4.15
CA ALA A 93 17.20 -15.42 4.22
C ALA A 93 18.29 -14.36 4.01
N TYR A 94 19.58 -14.74 3.98
CA TYR A 94 20.70 -13.82 3.84
C TYR A 94 20.62 -12.91 2.61
N ASP A 95 20.28 -13.46 1.44
CA ASP A 95 20.23 -12.68 0.19
C ASP A 95 19.12 -11.61 0.23
N LEU A 96 18.02 -11.88 0.95
CA LEU A 96 16.92 -10.94 1.15
C LEU A 96 17.30 -9.84 2.15
N PHE A 97 17.93 -10.17 3.28
CA PHE A 97 18.53 -9.17 4.17
C PHE A 97 19.52 -8.27 3.43
N ASN A 98 20.36 -8.85 2.57
CA ASN A 98 21.34 -8.11 1.78
C ASN A 98 20.71 -7.20 0.71
N THR A 99 19.61 -7.65 0.09
CA THR A 99 18.82 -6.85 -0.86
C THR A 99 18.22 -5.63 -0.19
N VAL A 100 17.59 -5.82 0.97
CA VAL A 100 17.01 -4.70 1.75
C VAL A 100 18.10 -3.78 2.30
N ALA A 101 19.23 -4.32 2.75
CA ALA A 101 20.36 -3.55 3.23
C ALA A 101 20.95 -2.58 2.18
N ALA A 102 20.79 -2.86 0.88
CA ALA A 102 21.22 -1.96 -0.19
C ALA A 102 20.39 -0.66 -0.23
N ASN A 103 19.09 -0.71 0.08
CA ASN A 103 18.18 0.44 0.06
C ASN A 103 17.14 0.36 1.22
N PRO A 104 17.55 0.44 2.49
CA PRO A 104 16.66 0.16 3.63
C PRO A 104 15.59 1.23 3.86
N GLY A 105 15.66 2.37 3.16
CA GLY A 105 14.58 3.36 3.13
C GLY A 105 13.33 2.91 2.33
N LEU A 106 13.44 1.84 1.55
CA LEU A 106 12.36 1.30 0.71
C LEU A 106 11.58 0.14 1.36
N TYR A 107 11.87 -0.21 2.61
CA TYR A 107 11.29 -1.41 3.25
C TYR A 107 10.94 -1.18 4.73
N THR A 108 10.03 -1.99 5.26
CA THR A 108 9.84 -2.27 6.68
C THR A 108 10.16 -3.74 6.97
N LEU A 109 10.59 -4.06 8.19
CA LEU A 109 10.54 -5.41 8.73
C LEU A 109 9.23 -5.55 9.50
N ASP A 110 8.34 -6.40 9.00
CA ASP A 110 7.05 -6.69 9.60
C ASP A 110 7.02 -8.10 10.20
N PHE A 111 6.21 -8.29 11.24
CA PHE A 111 5.87 -9.61 11.79
C PHE A 111 4.57 -9.53 12.58
N ASP A 112 3.86 -10.63 12.67
CA ASP A 112 2.60 -10.70 13.39
C ASP A 112 2.83 -11.30 14.79
N VAL A 113 2.34 -10.60 15.82
CA VAL A 113 2.37 -11.06 17.22
C VAL A 113 0.95 -11.38 17.67
N THR A 114 0.71 -12.65 18.03
CA THR A 114 -0.54 -13.07 18.66
C THR A 114 -0.38 -13.18 20.18
N PHE A 115 -1.34 -12.64 20.91
CA PHE A 115 -1.62 -12.90 22.31
C PHE A 115 -2.95 -13.63 22.43
N THR A 116 -3.03 -14.64 23.28
CA THR A 116 -4.26 -15.41 23.54
C THR A 116 -4.72 -15.20 24.98
N THR A 117 -5.92 -15.67 25.33
CA THR A 117 -6.29 -15.76 26.76
C THR A 117 -5.37 -16.71 27.54
N GLY A 118 -4.80 -17.72 26.87
CA GLY A 118 -3.80 -18.64 27.44
C GLY A 118 -2.46 -17.98 27.75
N SER A 119 -2.10 -16.90 27.04
CA SER A 119 -0.85 -16.14 27.22
C SER A 119 -0.62 -15.63 28.64
N TRP A 120 -1.69 -15.49 29.41
CA TRP A 120 -1.71 -14.92 30.76
C TRP A 120 -2.09 -15.95 31.84
N ALA A 121 -2.54 -17.14 31.43
CA ALA A 121 -3.28 -18.06 32.30
C ALA A 121 -2.46 -18.70 33.43
N ASN A 122 -1.12 -18.73 33.27
CA ASN A 122 -0.20 -19.34 34.22
C ASN A 122 0.47 -18.30 35.15
N LEU A 123 0.13 -17.01 35.04
CA LEU A 123 0.77 -15.94 35.82
C LEU A 123 0.15 -15.81 37.22
N SER A 124 0.98 -15.48 38.21
CA SER A 124 0.52 -15.17 39.58
C SER A 124 -0.07 -13.74 39.68
N ASP A 125 0.45 -12.83 38.86
CA ASP A 125 -0.12 -11.52 38.56
C ASP A 125 0.10 -11.27 37.06
N ILE A 126 -0.95 -10.88 36.34
CA ILE A 126 -0.88 -10.65 34.89
C ILE A 126 -0.14 -9.35 34.52
N GLY A 127 0.10 -8.47 35.50
CA GLY A 127 0.74 -7.17 35.28
C GLY A 127 -0.16 -6.16 34.58
N SER A 128 0.44 -5.08 34.08
CA SER A 128 -0.23 -3.98 33.39
C SER A 128 0.28 -3.71 31.98
N TYR A 129 1.41 -4.29 31.57
CA TYR A 129 1.91 -4.25 30.20
C TYR A 129 2.80 -5.46 29.88
N LEU A 130 2.85 -5.81 28.59
CA LEU A 130 3.88 -6.66 27.99
C LEU A 130 4.19 -6.11 26.60
N GLY A 131 5.36 -5.49 26.45
CA GLY A 131 5.88 -5.02 25.17
C GLY A 131 6.80 -6.07 24.54
N ILE A 132 6.76 -6.17 23.22
CA ILE A 132 7.68 -6.98 22.42
C ILE A 132 8.75 -6.06 21.83
N ASN A 133 10.00 -6.49 21.92
CA ASN A 133 11.17 -5.78 21.43
C ASN A 133 11.75 -6.51 20.21
N LEU A 134 12.33 -5.73 19.32
CA LEU A 134 13.04 -6.20 18.14
C LEU A 134 14.50 -5.74 18.25
N ALA A 135 15.45 -6.64 18.10
CA ALA A 135 16.86 -6.26 17.96
C ALA A 135 17.48 -6.85 16.71
N THR A 136 18.46 -6.13 16.16
CA THR A 136 19.13 -6.49 14.92
C THR A 136 20.62 -6.18 15.02
N ASN A 137 21.44 -6.98 14.36
CA ASN A 137 22.89 -6.81 14.36
C ASN A 137 23.47 -7.20 13.00
N SER A 138 24.49 -6.47 12.57
CA SER A 138 25.22 -6.66 11.31
C SER A 138 26.59 -6.00 11.44
N ASP A 139 27.37 -5.92 10.35
CA ASP A 139 28.63 -5.16 10.32
C ASP A 139 28.40 -3.64 10.58
N ALA A 140 27.16 -3.13 10.55
CA ALA A 140 26.80 -1.78 11.01
C ALA A 140 26.69 -1.64 12.55
N GLY A 141 26.82 -2.73 13.31
CA GLY A 141 26.67 -2.76 14.77
C GLY A 141 25.28 -3.23 15.22
N PHE A 142 24.96 -3.03 16.50
CA PHE A 142 23.71 -3.49 17.12
C PHE A 142 22.68 -2.35 17.24
N MET A 143 21.42 -2.61 16.90
CA MET A 143 20.29 -1.70 17.15
C MET A 143 19.06 -2.44 17.71
N GLU A 144 18.29 -1.76 18.55
CA GLU A 144 17.16 -2.32 19.29
C GLU A 144 15.99 -1.33 19.31
N SER A 145 14.80 -1.84 19.00
CA SER A 145 13.53 -1.12 18.94
C SER A 145 12.60 -1.69 20.02
N TYR A 146 12.18 -0.84 20.95
CA TYR A 146 11.40 -1.27 22.12
C TYR A 146 9.89 -1.16 21.88
N ASN A 147 9.12 -2.10 22.43
CA ASN A 147 7.65 -2.09 22.43
C ASN A 147 7.01 -1.97 21.02
N VAL A 148 7.61 -2.59 20.00
CA VAL A 148 7.16 -2.56 18.59
C VAL A 148 5.83 -3.28 18.37
N ALA A 149 5.47 -4.20 19.27
CA ALA A 149 4.11 -4.68 19.49
C ALA A 149 3.82 -4.70 21.00
N ASN A 150 2.55 -4.61 21.39
CA ASN A 150 2.16 -4.56 22.80
C ASN A 150 0.95 -5.47 23.05
N GLY A 151 1.08 -6.37 24.01
CA GLY A 151 -0.02 -7.17 24.52
C GLY A 151 -0.83 -6.39 25.55
N GLN A 152 -2.15 -6.60 25.58
CA GLN A 152 -3.00 -6.15 26.68
C GLN A 152 -3.20 -7.31 27.66
N PRO A 153 -2.65 -7.24 28.89
CA PRO A 153 -2.74 -8.35 29.84
C PRO A 153 -4.18 -8.82 30.09
N GLY A 154 -4.37 -10.14 30.03
CA GLY A 154 -5.68 -10.79 30.17
C GLY A 154 -6.55 -10.82 28.91
N LEU A 155 -6.17 -10.13 27.83
CA LEU A 155 -6.93 -10.10 26.58
C LEU A 155 -6.20 -10.88 25.46
N ALA A 156 -6.98 -11.36 24.50
CA ALA A 156 -6.47 -11.90 23.25
C ALA A 156 -6.43 -10.78 22.18
N SER A 157 -5.36 -10.73 21.42
CA SER A 157 -5.15 -9.75 20.34
C SER A 157 -4.17 -10.28 19.31
N ILE A 158 -4.24 -9.75 18.09
CA ILE A 158 -3.20 -9.91 17.06
C ILE A 158 -2.71 -8.51 16.72
N VAL A 159 -1.40 -8.32 16.71
CA VAL A 159 -0.74 -7.05 16.45
C VAL A 159 0.35 -7.28 15.42
N THR A 160 0.19 -6.71 14.21
CA THR A 160 1.28 -6.63 13.25
C THR A 160 2.26 -5.54 13.70
N ALA A 161 3.47 -5.94 14.07
CA ALA A 161 4.58 -5.01 14.21
C ALA A 161 5.09 -4.62 12.82
N SER A 162 5.50 -3.36 12.67
CA SER A 162 6.16 -2.87 11.45
C SER A 162 7.22 -1.86 11.86
N VAL A 163 8.48 -2.13 11.48
CA VAL A 163 9.64 -1.30 11.82
C VAL A 163 10.33 -0.88 10.52
N PRO A 164 10.54 0.41 10.23
CA PRO A 164 11.26 0.83 9.04
C PRO A 164 12.64 0.16 8.97
N ALA A 165 13.01 -0.41 7.82
CA ALA A 165 14.28 -1.11 7.66
C ALA A 165 15.49 -0.14 7.84
N SER A 166 15.27 1.16 7.63
CA SER A 166 16.20 2.25 7.92
C SER A 166 16.43 2.52 9.41
N GLN A 167 15.65 1.91 10.32
CA GLN A 167 15.78 2.03 11.78
C GLN A 167 16.34 0.76 12.45
N ILE A 168 16.72 -0.25 11.67
CA ILE A 168 17.34 -1.50 12.13
C ILE A 168 18.73 -1.70 11.50
N SER A 169 19.54 -2.58 12.09
CA SER A 169 20.93 -2.74 11.70
C SER A 169 21.07 -3.58 10.43
N LEU A 170 21.34 -2.90 9.32
CA LEU A 170 21.58 -3.49 8.02
C LEU A 170 22.77 -2.80 7.34
N ALA A 171 23.90 -3.49 7.24
CA ALA A 171 25.03 -3.11 6.39
C ALA A 171 24.94 -3.83 5.03
N PRO A 172 25.06 -3.15 3.88
CA PRO A 172 25.21 -3.84 2.59
C PRO A 172 26.43 -4.76 2.58
N ASN A 173 26.26 -5.99 2.10
CA ASN A 173 27.28 -7.05 2.06
C ASN A 173 27.87 -7.42 3.43
N SER A 174 27.05 -7.32 4.50
CA SER A 174 27.45 -7.68 5.85
C SER A 174 27.92 -9.14 5.96
N SER A 175 28.96 -9.40 6.75
CA SER A 175 29.47 -10.74 7.02
C SER A 175 28.45 -11.67 7.71
N PHE A 176 27.47 -11.08 8.40
CA PHE A 176 26.29 -11.74 8.98
C PHE A 176 25.12 -10.75 9.09
N TYR A 177 23.89 -11.26 9.18
CA TYR A 177 22.76 -10.54 9.75
C TYR A 177 22.21 -11.34 10.93
N GLN A 178 21.73 -10.65 11.95
CA GLN A 178 21.11 -11.28 13.10
C GLN A 178 19.82 -10.55 13.43
N LEU A 179 18.78 -11.32 13.67
CA LEU A 179 17.45 -10.86 14.08
C LEU A 179 17.14 -11.48 15.44
N GLN A 180 16.68 -10.66 16.37
CA GLN A 180 16.30 -11.08 17.72
C GLN A 180 14.92 -10.54 18.10
N PHE A 181 14.18 -11.36 18.86
CA PHE A 181 12.96 -10.95 19.53
C PHE A 181 13.15 -11.06 21.04
N GLY A 182 12.47 -10.21 21.80
CA GLY A 182 12.47 -10.25 23.27
C GLY A 182 11.26 -9.56 23.85
N SER A 183 11.12 -9.54 25.17
CA SER A 183 10.03 -8.86 25.86
C SER A 183 10.47 -7.80 26.87
N ASN A 184 9.49 -6.99 27.28
CA ASN A 184 9.55 -6.18 28.49
C ASN A 184 8.17 -6.17 29.15
N GLY A 185 8.06 -6.67 30.38
CA GLY A 185 6.79 -6.78 31.08
C GLY A 185 6.90 -6.75 32.60
N ASN A 186 5.79 -6.48 33.27
CA ASN A 186 5.69 -6.38 34.74
C ASN A 186 4.75 -7.42 35.37
N GLN A 187 4.46 -8.51 34.65
CA GLN A 187 3.81 -9.70 35.20
C GLN A 187 4.60 -10.30 36.37
N VAL A 188 3.98 -11.19 37.13
CA VAL A 188 4.65 -12.06 38.10
C VAL A 188 4.45 -13.52 37.68
N ASN A 189 5.56 -14.23 37.46
CA ASN A 189 5.58 -15.61 37.00
C ASN A 189 4.72 -16.55 37.87
N GLY A 190 4.29 -17.66 37.27
CA GLY A 190 3.50 -18.70 37.91
C GLY A 190 4.21 -19.50 39.00
N ALA A 191 3.47 -20.43 39.61
CA ALA A 191 3.92 -21.26 40.73
C ALA A 191 5.14 -22.16 40.44
N GLU A 192 5.51 -22.33 39.16
CA GLU A 192 6.69 -23.10 38.71
C GLU A 192 7.66 -22.24 37.88
N GLY A 193 7.59 -20.91 38.00
CA GLY A 193 8.40 -19.97 37.21
C GLY A 193 7.84 -19.68 35.81
N GLN A 194 6.64 -20.19 35.50
CA GLN A 194 5.96 -20.02 34.21
C GLN A 194 5.77 -18.55 33.82
N GLY A 195 6.05 -18.24 32.57
CA GLY A 195 6.05 -16.87 32.03
C GLY A 195 4.75 -16.47 31.35
N ALA A 196 4.76 -15.26 30.79
CA ALA A 196 3.78 -14.85 29.79
C ALA A 196 4.16 -15.46 28.44
N GLN A 197 3.18 -15.83 27.63
CA GLN A 197 3.43 -16.41 26.30
C GLN A 197 2.99 -15.49 25.18
N TYR A 198 3.82 -15.31 24.16
CA TYR A 198 3.47 -14.60 22.93
C TYR A 198 3.90 -15.43 21.72
N PHE A 199 3.20 -15.26 20.59
CA PHE A 199 3.40 -16.08 19.40
C PHE A 199 3.79 -15.18 18.24
N ILE A 200 4.95 -15.43 17.63
CA ILE A 200 5.44 -14.71 16.44
C ILE A 200 5.24 -15.57 15.21
N ASP A 201 4.77 -14.95 14.14
CA ASP A 201 4.65 -15.56 12.82
C ASP A 201 4.78 -14.49 11.70
N ASN A 202 4.86 -14.95 10.45
CA ASN A 202 4.77 -14.12 9.24
C ASN A 202 5.81 -12.98 9.20
N VAL A 203 7.05 -13.31 9.60
CA VAL A 203 8.18 -12.38 9.64
C VAL A 203 8.66 -12.14 8.22
N ARG A 204 8.67 -10.90 7.76
CA ARG A 204 8.83 -10.54 6.34
C ARG A 204 9.37 -9.13 6.16
N PHE A 205 10.11 -8.88 5.09
CA PHE A 205 10.36 -7.52 4.65
C PHE A 205 9.24 -7.05 3.73
N THR A 206 8.61 -5.91 4.03
CA THR A 206 7.57 -5.31 3.20
C THR A 206 8.12 -4.08 2.49
N ALA A 207 8.05 -4.05 1.16
CA ALA A 207 8.40 -2.89 0.35
C ALA A 207 7.41 -1.74 0.61
N ILE A 208 7.96 -0.57 0.93
CA ILE A 208 7.21 0.67 1.12
C ILE A 208 6.81 1.19 -0.27
N PRO A 209 5.51 1.40 -0.55
CA PRO A 209 5.04 1.99 -1.80
C PRO A 209 5.77 3.29 -2.12
N GLN A 210 6.48 3.32 -3.24
CA GLN A 210 7.11 4.54 -3.78
C GLN A 210 6.16 5.19 -4.77
N PHE A 211 6.19 6.52 -4.88
CA PHE A 211 5.34 7.25 -5.83
C PHE A 211 6.16 8.24 -6.65
N THR A 212 5.87 8.34 -7.95
CA THR A 212 6.28 9.47 -8.78
C THR A 212 5.27 10.60 -8.60
N GLU A 213 5.76 11.83 -8.45
CA GLU A 213 4.91 13.01 -8.29
C GLU A 213 4.74 13.74 -9.62
N LYS A 214 3.49 14.00 -10.02
CA LYS A 214 3.17 14.93 -11.10
C LYS A 214 2.49 16.17 -10.54
N LEU A 215 3.24 17.27 -10.48
CA LEU A 215 2.74 18.57 -10.04
C LEU A 215 1.59 19.06 -10.94
N LEU A 216 0.54 19.58 -10.32
CA LEU A 216 -0.59 20.24 -10.97
C LEU A 216 -0.60 21.76 -10.71
N PHE A 217 -0.38 22.18 -9.47
CA PHE A 217 -0.40 23.60 -9.06
C PHE A 217 0.59 23.86 -7.91
N SER A 218 1.37 24.94 -8.03
CA SER A 218 2.19 25.49 -6.93
C SER A 218 2.26 27.02 -6.89
N TRP A 219 1.46 27.73 -7.72
CA TRP A 219 1.32 29.19 -7.64
C TRP A 219 2.61 30.01 -7.85
N GLU A 220 3.61 29.38 -8.48
CA GLU A 220 4.90 29.99 -8.85
C GLU A 220 4.83 30.85 -10.11
N THR A 221 3.70 30.80 -10.84
CA THR A 221 3.48 31.60 -12.05
C THR A 221 3.59 33.11 -11.74
N PRO A 222 4.50 33.87 -12.38
CA PRO A 222 4.61 35.31 -12.13
C PRO A 222 3.44 36.10 -12.72
N ASP A 223 3.02 37.17 -12.03
CA ASP A 223 1.97 38.09 -12.49
C ASP A 223 2.42 38.83 -13.77
N ASN A 224 1.58 38.87 -14.80
CA ASN A 224 1.91 39.55 -16.05
C ASN A 224 1.42 41.01 -16.02
N PRO A 225 2.32 42.01 -15.98
CA PRO A 225 1.93 43.42 -15.90
C PRO A 225 1.19 43.93 -17.15
N SER A 226 1.10 43.12 -18.21
CA SER A 226 0.34 43.41 -19.43
C SER A 226 -1.16 43.09 -19.30
N THR A 227 -1.57 42.32 -18.29
CA THR A 227 -2.93 41.79 -18.11
C THR A 227 -3.52 42.14 -16.74
N PRO A 228 -3.46 43.40 -16.24
CA PRO A 228 -3.71 43.79 -14.84
C PRO A 228 -5.16 43.59 -14.30
N GLY A 229 -6.06 43.00 -15.08
CA GLY A 229 -7.39 42.54 -14.64
C GLY A 229 -7.46 41.02 -14.40
N VAL A 230 -6.39 40.30 -14.70
CA VAL A 230 -6.14 38.89 -14.41
C VAL A 230 -4.93 38.86 -13.49
N ASN A 231 -4.91 37.94 -12.53
CA ASN A 231 -3.72 37.64 -11.75
C ASN A 231 -3.30 36.23 -12.16
N GLU A 232 -2.24 36.11 -12.97
CA GLU A 232 -1.79 34.81 -13.47
C GLU A 232 -1.22 33.92 -12.36
N GLN A 233 -0.74 34.52 -11.25
CA GLN A 233 -0.26 33.79 -10.08
C GLN A 233 -1.35 32.94 -9.42
N LEU A 234 -2.64 33.22 -9.66
CA LEU A 234 -3.74 32.37 -9.20
C LEU A 234 -3.90 31.08 -10.02
N GLU A 235 -3.17 30.90 -11.13
CA GLU A 235 -3.16 29.67 -11.94
C GLU A 235 -4.57 29.20 -12.36
N GLY A 236 -5.44 30.16 -12.68
CA GLY A 236 -6.84 29.91 -13.06
C GLY A 236 -7.81 29.64 -11.91
N TRP A 237 -7.35 29.66 -10.64
CA TRP A 237 -8.20 29.46 -9.48
C TRP A 237 -9.16 30.64 -9.24
N ARG A 238 -10.44 30.34 -9.41
CA ARG A 238 -11.57 31.26 -9.32
C ARG A 238 -12.55 30.83 -8.23
N ASN A 239 -13.60 31.63 -8.06
CA ASN A 239 -14.71 31.28 -7.17
C ASN A 239 -15.31 29.92 -7.58
N GLY A 240 -15.74 29.15 -6.58
CA GLY A 240 -16.35 27.84 -6.79
C GLY A 240 -17.74 27.92 -7.40
N PHE A 241 -18.66 27.08 -6.95
CA PHE A 241 -19.93 26.87 -7.65
C PHE A 241 -20.88 28.05 -7.42
N ASP A 242 -21.60 28.50 -8.47
CA ASP A 242 -22.46 29.70 -8.42
C ASP A 242 -23.55 29.66 -7.33
N ASN A 243 -23.90 28.47 -6.85
CA ASN A 243 -24.86 28.22 -5.78
C ASN A 243 -24.21 27.93 -4.40
N ALA A 244 -22.90 28.14 -4.24
CA ALA A 244 -22.23 28.00 -2.96
C ALA A 244 -22.75 29.05 -1.96
N PRO A 245 -22.91 28.71 -0.67
CA PRO A 245 -23.44 29.66 0.32
C PRO A 245 -22.45 30.81 0.63
N TYR A 246 -21.18 30.63 0.28
CA TYR A 246 -20.13 31.63 0.30
C TYR A 246 -18.97 31.17 -0.61
N PHE A 247 -18.06 32.11 -0.93
CA PHE A 247 -16.81 31.81 -1.64
C PHE A 247 -15.62 32.01 -0.73
N HIS A 248 -14.50 31.35 -1.04
CA HIS A 248 -13.23 31.67 -0.40
C HIS A 248 -12.65 32.94 -1.03
N THR A 249 -12.02 33.81 -0.24
CA THR A 249 -11.08 34.78 -0.80
C THR A 249 -9.72 34.10 -1.00
N ARG A 250 -8.99 34.55 -2.02
CA ARG A 250 -7.71 34.00 -2.45
C ARG A 250 -6.65 35.10 -2.50
N ALA A 251 -5.43 34.78 -2.07
CA ALA A 251 -4.25 35.63 -2.21
C ALA A 251 -3.01 34.76 -2.35
N ILE A 252 -1.95 35.28 -2.97
CA ILE A 252 -0.64 34.61 -3.00
C ILE A 252 0.21 35.09 -1.83
N SER A 253 0.85 34.14 -1.15
CA SER A 253 1.72 34.36 0.01
C SER A 253 2.99 33.53 -0.12
N SER A 254 4.07 33.95 0.52
CA SER A 254 5.24 33.07 0.75
C SER A 254 5.11 32.21 2.02
N GLU A 255 4.08 32.46 2.83
CA GLU A 255 3.73 31.63 3.99
C GLU A 255 3.03 30.36 3.50
N GLY A 256 3.47 29.21 3.99
CA GLY A 256 2.93 27.90 3.59
C GLY A 256 3.45 27.33 2.28
N ALA A 257 4.40 28.00 1.61
CA ALA A 257 5.10 27.47 0.44
C ALA A 257 5.94 26.24 0.82
N THR A 258 5.72 25.13 0.11
CA THR A 258 6.45 23.86 0.18
C THR A 258 7.14 23.51 -1.14
N GLN A 259 6.67 24.08 -2.25
CA GLN A 259 7.25 24.02 -3.58
C GLN A 259 7.52 25.46 -4.04
N GLY A 260 8.78 25.80 -4.29
CA GLY A 260 9.14 27.15 -4.74
C GLY A 260 9.13 28.20 -3.63
N ALA A 261 8.43 29.32 -3.84
CA ALA A 261 8.44 30.51 -3.00
C ALA A 261 7.04 31.07 -2.67
N SER A 262 5.98 30.44 -3.19
CA SER A 262 4.60 30.93 -3.19
C SER A 262 3.65 29.82 -2.78
N ALA A 263 2.49 30.20 -2.25
CA ALA A 263 1.37 29.32 -1.94
C ALA A 263 0.06 30.09 -2.07
N LEU A 264 -1.04 29.36 -2.30
CA LEU A 264 -2.38 29.96 -2.35
C LEU A 264 -2.99 30.01 -0.96
N GLN A 265 -3.07 31.22 -0.40
CA GLN A 265 -3.90 31.48 0.77
C GLN A 265 -5.38 31.34 0.39
N PHE A 266 -6.09 30.48 1.09
CA PHE A 266 -7.54 30.43 1.13
C PHE A 266 -8.04 30.99 2.46
N THR A 267 -9.05 31.86 2.39
CA THR A 267 -9.83 32.25 3.57
C THR A 267 -11.28 31.84 3.38
N SER A 268 -11.75 30.91 4.21
CA SER A 268 -13.17 30.65 4.41
C SER A 268 -13.74 31.72 5.35
N PRO A 269 -14.68 32.58 4.92
CA PRO A 269 -15.10 33.74 5.70
C PRO A 269 -16.04 33.39 6.87
N GLN A 270 -16.61 32.19 6.91
CA GLN A 270 -17.57 31.75 7.93
C GLN A 270 -17.61 30.22 8.04
N SER A 271 -18.40 29.73 9.00
CA SER A 271 -18.62 28.30 9.25
C SER A 271 -19.52 27.60 8.23
N GLY A 272 -19.52 26.27 8.29
CA GLY A 272 -20.31 25.39 7.43
C GLY A 272 -19.59 24.96 6.15
N TYR A 273 -20.30 24.26 5.27
CA TYR A 273 -19.78 23.68 4.04
C TYR A 273 -19.94 24.61 2.83
N ALA A 274 -18.88 24.78 2.03
CA ALA A 274 -18.98 25.42 0.70
C ALA A 274 -17.90 24.95 -0.27
N TRP A 275 -18.30 24.68 -1.53
CA TRP A 275 -17.38 24.67 -2.68
C TRP A 275 -16.96 26.11 -3.01
N GLY A 276 -16.04 26.65 -2.22
CA GLY A 276 -15.68 28.07 -2.28
C GLY A 276 -14.73 28.44 -3.42
N SER A 277 -14.00 27.48 -4.00
CA SER A 277 -13.02 27.72 -5.08
C SER A 277 -12.89 26.56 -6.07
N GLN A 278 -12.49 26.86 -7.30
CA GLN A 278 -12.22 25.88 -8.35
C GLN A 278 -11.25 26.43 -9.41
N VAL A 279 -10.61 25.53 -10.16
CA VAL A 279 -10.11 25.79 -11.51
C VAL A 279 -11.06 25.13 -12.52
N THR A 280 -11.17 25.67 -13.72
CA THR A 280 -11.97 25.05 -14.79
C THR A 280 -11.36 25.39 -16.13
N LEU A 281 -11.13 24.37 -16.94
CA LEU A 281 -10.67 24.47 -18.30
C LEU A 281 -11.82 24.04 -19.23
N ASP A 282 -12.08 24.85 -20.24
CA ASP A 282 -13.02 24.57 -21.33
C ASP A 282 -12.30 24.93 -22.64
N SER A 283 -12.30 24.01 -23.59
CA SER A 283 -11.78 24.15 -24.97
C SER A 283 -12.87 23.95 -26.03
N GLY A 284 -14.12 23.78 -25.59
CA GLY A 284 -15.29 23.58 -26.44
C GLY A 284 -15.79 24.88 -27.05
N ALA A 285 -17.03 24.87 -27.55
CA ALA A 285 -17.62 26.00 -28.29
C ALA A 285 -17.74 27.31 -27.48
N THR A 286 -17.63 27.23 -26.15
CA THR A 286 -17.68 28.37 -25.21
C THR A 286 -16.34 28.67 -24.54
N GLY A 287 -15.34 27.82 -24.73
CA GLY A 287 -14.05 27.86 -24.06
C GLY A 287 -12.94 28.51 -24.88
N ASP A 288 -11.70 28.34 -24.41
CA ASP A 288 -10.49 28.66 -25.17
C ASP A 288 -9.89 27.35 -25.73
N PRO A 289 -9.87 27.17 -27.06
CA PRO A 289 -9.26 26.00 -27.70
C PRO A 289 -7.81 25.74 -27.31
N ALA A 290 -7.06 26.77 -26.85
CA ALA A 290 -5.70 26.61 -26.35
C ALA A 290 -5.61 25.71 -25.10
N ASN A 291 -6.71 25.51 -24.36
CA ASN A 291 -6.76 24.63 -23.20
C ASN A 291 -6.72 23.13 -23.54
N GLN A 292 -7.00 22.72 -24.79
CA GLN A 292 -7.19 21.30 -25.13
C GLN A 292 -5.99 20.41 -24.74
N PRO A 293 -4.72 20.75 -25.03
CA PRO A 293 -3.59 19.91 -24.66
C PRO A 293 -3.46 19.70 -23.15
N LEU A 294 -3.74 20.74 -22.36
CA LEU A 294 -3.72 20.67 -20.89
C LEU A 294 -4.90 19.86 -20.34
N ILE A 295 -6.07 19.93 -20.97
CA ILE A 295 -7.23 19.10 -20.62
C ILE A 295 -6.93 17.62 -20.89
N ASP A 296 -6.38 17.30 -22.06
CA ASP A 296 -5.98 15.93 -22.42
C ASP A 296 -4.91 15.39 -21.46
N GLU A 297 -3.90 16.21 -21.14
CA GLU A 297 -2.86 15.87 -20.19
C GLU A 297 -3.41 15.63 -18.78
N LEU A 298 -4.26 16.52 -18.26
CA LEU A 298 -4.84 16.38 -16.91
C LEU A 298 -5.75 15.14 -16.83
N ILE A 299 -6.60 14.90 -17.83
CA ILE A 299 -7.45 13.71 -17.89
C ILE A 299 -6.59 12.43 -17.91
N SER A 300 -5.57 12.38 -18.76
CA SER A 300 -4.64 11.24 -18.81
C SER A 300 -3.95 11.02 -17.46
N SER A 301 -3.49 12.10 -16.82
CA SER A 301 -2.74 12.03 -15.56
C SER A 301 -3.60 11.58 -14.38
N PHE A 302 -4.85 12.05 -14.29
CA PHE A 302 -5.80 11.56 -13.27
C PHE A 302 -6.17 10.10 -13.49
N ASN A 303 -6.24 9.64 -14.75
CA ASN A 303 -6.57 8.25 -15.06
C ASN A 303 -5.40 7.28 -14.78
N SER A 304 -4.16 7.76 -14.70
CA SER A 304 -2.95 6.97 -14.40
C SER A 304 -2.41 7.17 -12.97
N ALA A 305 -3.17 7.82 -12.08
CA ALA A 305 -2.73 8.14 -10.72
C ALA A 305 -3.44 7.30 -9.66
N ASP A 306 -2.73 6.97 -8.58
CA ASP A 306 -3.28 6.28 -7.41
C ASP A 306 -3.86 7.27 -6.40
N LYS A 307 -3.22 8.45 -6.25
CA LYS A 307 -3.62 9.47 -5.28
C LYS A 307 -3.50 10.89 -5.85
N ILE A 308 -4.24 11.81 -5.24
CA ILE A 308 -3.95 13.25 -5.27
C ILE A 308 -3.45 13.67 -3.89
N ALA A 309 -2.36 14.43 -3.87
CA ALA A 309 -1.74 14.98 -2.67
C ALA A 309 -1.64 16.50 -2.77
N PHE A 310 -1.69 17.18 -1.63
CA PHE A 310 -1.49 18.62 -1.53
C PHE A 310 -1.10 18.99 -0.10
N ASP A 311 -0.30 20.03 0.04
CA ASP A 311 0.23 20.46 1.33
C ASP A 311 -0.65 21.59 1.90
N VAL A 312 -1.00 21.50 3.19
CA VAL A 312 -1.86 22.48 3.87
C VAL A 312 -1.13 23.06 5.07
N THR A 313 -0.94 24.37 5.09
CA THR A 313 -0.30 25.07 6.21
C THR A 313 -1.28 26.00 6.91
N PHE A 314 -1.31 26.00 8.25
CA PHE A 314 -2.10 26.96 9.02
C PHE A 314 -1.24 28.16 9.45
N PRO A 315 -1.75 29.40 9.36
CA PRO A 315 -0.98 30.59 9.72
C PRO A 315 -0.56 30.60 11.18
N ASP A 316 0.56 31.25 11.49
CA ASP A 316 0.98 31.46 12.88
C ASP A 316 0.03 32.40 13.63
N ASP A 317 -0.46 33.46 12.98
CA ASP A 317 -1.46 34.37 13.55
C ASP A 317 -2.87 33.84 13.28
N GLN A 318 -3.45 33.22 14.31
CA GLN A 318 -4.80 32.68 14.27
C GLN A 318 -5.90 33.74 14.46
N PHE A 319 -5.60 35.03 14.70
CA PHE A 319 -6.66 36.02 14.94
C PHE A 319 -7.23 36.61 13.63
N PRO A 320 -8.57 36.72 13.48
CA PRO A 320 -9.62 36.54 14.49
C PRO A 320 -10.30 35.15 14.50
N TYR A 321 -9.73 34.15 13.85
CA TYR A 321 -10.36 32.87 13.53
C TYR A 321 -10.27 31.85 14.69
N ALA A 322 -11.42 31.41 15.23
CA ALA A 322 -11.47 30.44 16.33
C ALA A 322 -11.85 29.02 15.87
N GLY A 323 -11.70 28.72 14.58
CA GLY A 323 -12.04 27.43 13.98
C GLY A 323 -11.24 26.28 14.61
N SER A 324 -11.94 25.36 15.27
CA SER A 324 -11.32 24.21 15.95
C SER A 324 -11.25 22.94 15.09
N TYR A 325 -11.82 22.97 13.89
CA TYR A 325 -11.60 21.95 12.86
C TYR A 325 -11.69 22.57 11.46
N LEU A 326 -10.93 21.98 10.53
CA LEU A 326 -11.09 22.18 9.10
C LEU A 326 -11.12 20.81 8.41
N SER A 327 -12.20 20.54 7.69
CA SER A 327 -12.27 19.46 6.71
C SER A 327 -12.23 20.03 5.30
N LEU A 328 -11.45 19.42 4.42
CA LEU A 328 -11.35 19.75 3.00
C LEU A 328 -12.02 18.67 2.16
N PHE A 329 -12.47 19.04 0.97
CA PHE A 329 -13.05 18.12 -0.02
C PHE A 329 -12.55 18.50 -1.40
N LEU A 330 -12.30 17.49 -2.23
CA LEU A 330 -11.94 17.64 -3.63
C LEU A 330 -13.10 17.18 -4.51
N ASN A 331 -13.32 17.89 -5.62
CA ASN A 331 -14.13 17.40 -6.73
C ASN A 331 -13.31 17.44 -8.01
N VAL A 332 -13.38 16.37 -8.80
CA VAL A 332 -12.91 16.32 -10.18
C VAL A 332 -14.10 16.06 -11.09
N SER A 333 -14.23 16.81 -12.18
CA SER A 333 -15.30 16.63 -13.16
C SER A 333 -14.80 16.74 -14.59
N ASP A 334 -15.39 15.94 -15.48
CA ASP A 334 -15.06 15.80 -16.89
C ASP A 334 -16.15 16.34 -17.82
N GLN A 335 -15.97 16.16 -19.14
CA GLN A 335 -16.95 16.52 -20.16
C GLN A 335 -18.29 15.75 -20.04
N ALA A 336 -18.31 14.57 -19.40
CA ALA A 336 -19.54 13.84 -19.12
C ALA A 336 -20.33 14.46 -17.94
N GLY A 337 -19.74 15.41 -17.22
CA GLY A 337 -20.34 16.04 -16.04
C GLY A 337 -20.41 15.11 -14.83
N THR A 338 -19.59 14.03 -14.81
CA THR A 338 -19.53 13.14 -13.65
C THR A 338 -18.88 13.89 -12.49
N PHE A 339 -19.59 14.03 -11.37
CA PHE A 339 -19.10 14.73 -10.19
C PHE A 339 -18.40 13.75 -9.24
N TYR A 340 -17.13 13.45 -9.50
CA TYR A 340 -16.33 12.63 -8.58
C TYR A 340 -15.95 13.47 -7.37
N GLN A 341 -16.27 13.00 -6.16
CA GLN A 341 -16.03 13.73 -4.91
C GLN A 341 -15.27 12.88 -3.90
N SER A 342 -14.31 13.48 -3.20
CA SER A 342 -13.69 12.87 -2.04
C SER A 342 -14.65 12.79 -0.85
N SER A 343 -14.35 11.89 0.08
CA SER A 343 -14.80 12.00 1.48
C SER A 343 -14.18 13.23 2.17
N ALA A 344 -14.62 13.52 3.40
CA ALA A 344 -14.11 14.64 4.20
C ALA A 344 -12.66 14.41 4.66
N ILE A 345 -11.72 15.17 4.09
CA ILE A 345 -10.28 15.10 4.38
C ILE A 345 -10.01 15.96 5.63
N GLN A 346 -9.54 15.38 6.72
CA GLN A 346 -9.29 16.13 7.96
C GLN A 346 -7.92 16.83 7.91
N ALA A 347 -7.90 18.12 7.60
CA ALA A 347 -6.69 18.95 7.70
C ALA A 347 -6.24 19.12 9.17
N GLY A 348 -7.16 18.93 10.12
CA GLY A 348 -6.92 18.93 11.56
C GLY A 348 -7.57 20.13 12.26
N ASN A 349 -7.03 20.51 13.41
CA ASN A 349 -7.44 21.69 14.15
C ASN A 349 -6.46 22.85 13.82
N PRO A 350 -6.91 23.93 13.14
CA PRO A 350 -6.09 25.07 12.79
C PRO A 350 -5.31 25.66 13.97
N VAL A 351 -5.95 25.78 15.14
CA VAL A 351 -5.38 26.41 16.33
C VAL A 351 -4.20 25.63 16.90
N THR A 352 -4.26 24.29 16.89
CA THR A 352 -3.17 23.45 17.43
C THR A 352 -2.11 23.08 16.39
N ARG A 353 -2.33 23.42 15.12
CA ARG A 353 -1.42 23.19 13.98
C ARG A 353 -0.90 24.49 13.34
N ALA A 354 -1.06 25.62 14.01
CA ALA A 354 -0.46 26.89 13.60
C ALA A 354 1.05 26.72 13.32
N GLY A 355 1.51 27.25 12.19
CA GLY A 355 2.90 27.13 11.72
C GLY A 355 3.30 25.74 11.22
N GLN A 356 2.37 24.77 11.18
CA GLN A 356 2.64 23.41 10.72
C GLN A 356 2.02 23.15 9.35
N THR A 357 2.83 22.54 8.48
CA THR A 357 2.41 22.00 7.18
C THR A 357 1.98 20.54 7.33
N GLN A 358 0.86 20.19 6.71
CA GLN A 358 0.32 18.84 6.63
C GLN A 358 0.14 18.46 5.16
N THR A 359 0.90 17.49 4.66
CA THR A 359 0.54 16.83 3.39
C THR A 359 -0.73 16.02 3.62
N LEU A 360 -1.74 16.27 2.78
CA LEU A 360 -3.00 15.53 2.75
C LEU A 360 -3.05 14.71 1.46
N GLU A 361 -3.22 13.40 1.61
CA GLU A 361 -3.36 12.48 0.48
C GLU A 361 -4.81 11.96 0.39
N VAL A 362 -5.31 11.81 -0.84
CA VAL A 362 -6.58 11.16 -1.14
C VAL A 362 -6.34 10.14 -2.25
N ALA A 363 -6.48 8.85 -1.93
CA ALA A 363 -6.50 7.82 -2.95
C ALA A 363 -7.70 8.02 -3.89
N LEU A 364 -7.49 7.89 -5.20
CA LEU A 364 -8.53 8.10 -6.20
C LEU A 364 -9.67 7.08 -6.07
N ASP A 365 -9.41 5.92 -5.46
CA ASP A 365 -10.43 4.93 -5.12
C ASP A 365 -11.42 5.40 -4.03
N GLN A 366 -11.09 6.45 -3.27
CA GLN A 366 -11.99 7.11 -2.31
C GLN A 366 -12.73 8.31 -2.91
N ILE A 367 -12.49 8.64 -4.19
CA ILE A 367 -13.16 9.73 -4.91
C ILE A 367 -14.25 9.11 -5.80
N THR A 368 -15.51 9.34 -5.45
CA THR A 368 -16.65 8.56 -5.99
C THR A 368 -17.76 9.44 -6.55
N ALA A 369 -18.56 8.87 -7.46
CA ALA A 369 -19.74 9.51 -8.06
C ALA A 369 -20.92 8.54 -8.10
N GLY A 370 -21.66 8.44 -7.00
CA GLY A 370 -22.77 7.50 -6.86
C GLY A 370 -22.26 6.07 -6.73
N THR A 371 -22.36 5.28 -7.80
CA THR A 371 -21.77 3.93 -7.88
C THR A 371 -20.41 3.89 -8.57
N LYS A 372 -19.96 5.00 -9.16
CA LYS A 372 -18.67 5.10 -9.84
C LYS A 372 -17.52 5.41 -8.88
N ASN A 373 -16.33 4.99 -9.25
CA ASN A 373 -15.07 5.16 -8.53
C ASN A 373 -14.03 5.78 -9.48
N LEU A 374 -13.34 6.86 -9.10
CA LEU A 374 -12.46 7.57 -10.02
C LEU A 374 -11.25 6.74 -10.48
N ALA A 375 -10.68 5.88 -9.62
CA ALA A 375 -9.57 5.00 -10.00
C ALA A 375 -9.99 3.82 -10.91
N VAL A 376 -11.29 3.53 -11.04
CA VAL A 376 -11.80 2.38 -11.81
C VAL A 376 -12.57 2.81 -13.06
N ASP A 377 -13.43 3.82 -12.95
CA ASP A 377 -14.24 4.36 -14.06
C ASP A 377 -13.53 5.48 -14.83
N GLY A 378 -12.54 6.14 -14.21
CA GLY A 378 -11.78 7.24 -14.80
C GLY A 378 -12.58 8.52 -15.13
N LEU A 379 -11.86 9.50 -15.66
CA LEU A 379 -12.38 10.68 -16.35
C LEU A 379 -12.52 10.40 -17.84
N THR A 380 -13.62 10.90 -18.42
CA THR A 380 -13.91 10.79 -19.86
C THR A 380 -13.13 11.85 -20.65
N PRO A 381 -12.35 11.48 -21.69
CA PRO A 381 -11.74 12.45 -22.60
C PRO A 381 -12.74 13.42 -23.22
N GLY A 382 -12.36 14.67 -23.42
CA GLY A 382 -13.24 15.69 -23.98
C GLY A 382 -12.68 17.11 -23.90
N THR A 383 -13.57 18.09 -24.01
CA THR A 383 -13.23 19.52 -24.07
C THR A 383 -13.34 20.25 -22.72
N PHE A 384 -13.50 19.54 -21.61
CA PHE A 384 -13.76 20.14 -20.29
C PHE A 384 -13.08 19.39 -19.16
N PHE A 385 -12.45 20.13 -18.25
CA PHE A 385 -11.92 19.64 -16.99
C PHE A 385 -12.20 20.63 -15.85
N ARG A 386 -12.53 20.12 -14.67
CA ARG A 386 -12.64 20.90 -13.42
C ARG A 386 -11.96 20.17 -12.27
N LEU A 387 -11.19 20.92 -11.49
CA LEU A 387 -10.79 20.58 -10.12
C LEU A 387 -11.37 21.65 -9.18
N ALA A 388 -12.02 21.23 -8.10
CA ALA A 388 -12.63 22.15 -7.13
C ALA A 388 -12.31 21.76 -5.68
N LEU A 389 -12.34 22.77 -4.81
CA LEU A 389 -12.09 22.64 -3.37
C LEU A 389 -13.31 23.10 -2.56
N ALA A 390 -13.72 22.30 -1.59
CA ALA A 390 -14.66 22.70 -0.54
C ALA A 390 -14.01 22.70 0.83
N THR A 391 -14.51 23.57 1.70
CA THR A 391 -14.20 23.61 3.14
C THR A 391 -15.44 23.24 3.93
N ASN A 392 -15.28 22.56 5.06
CA ASN A 392 -16.25 22.53 6.15
C ASN A 392 -15.54 22.84 7.47
N SER A 393 -16.11 23.74 8.26
CA SER A 393 -15.48 24.28 9.48
C SER A 393 -16.54 24.79 10.46
N ASN A 394 -16.19 24.95 11.73
CA ASN A 394 -17.06 25.57 12.74
C ASN A 394 -16.95 27.09 12.84
N ASP A 395 -15.99 27.71 12.16
CA ASP A 395 -15.82 29.18 12.11
C ASP A 395 -15.14 29.58 10.80
N GLY A 396 -15.06 30.88 10.52
CA GLY A 396 -14.12 31.39 9.52
C GLY A 396 -12.69 30.94 9.83
N ASN A 397 -11.87 30.77 8.79
CA ASN A 397 -10.50 30.29 8.90
C ASN A 397 -9.68 30.72 7.68
N SER A 398 -8.37 30.87 7.88
CA SER A 398 -7.39 31.01 6.81
C SER A 398 -6.39 29.86 6.88
N PHE A 399 -5.98 29.38 5.71
CA PHE A 399 -4.97 28.35 5.53
C PHE A 399 -4.31 28.55 4.16
N PHE A 400 -3.13 28.00 3.97
CA PHE A 400 -2.42 27.99 2.71
C PHE A 400 -2.50 26.59 2.12
N ILE A 401 -2.69 26.49 0.81
CA ILE A 401 -2.45 25.26 0.06
C ILE A 401 -1.27 25.50 -0.87
N ASP A 402 -0.37 24.53 -0.92
CA ASP A 402 0.68 24.44 -1.92
C ASP A 402 0.79 23.01 -2.50
N ASN A 403 1.54 22.85 -3.58
CA ASN A 403 2.06 21.59 -4.08
C ASN A 403 0.97 20.54 -4.34
N ILE A 404 -0.11 20.95 -5.03
CA ILE A 404 -1.15 20.02 -5.50
C ILE A 404 -0.51 19.16 -6.59
N ARG A 405 -0.48 17.84 -6.38
CA ARG A 405 0.18 16.88 -7.25
C ARG A 405 -0.56 15.55 -7.28
N LEU A 406 -0.40 14.81 -8.37
CA LEU A 406 -0.80 13.42 -8.47
C LEU A 406 0.36 12.52 -8.07
N LEU A 407 0.03 11.42 -7.40
CA LEU A 407 0.97 10.38 -7.01
C LEU A 407 0.61 9.11 -7.78
N SER A 408 1.52 8.62 -8.61
CA SER A 408 1.40 7.33 -9.30
C SER A 408 2.38 6.35 -8.68
N LEU A 409 1.92 5.14 -8.36
CA LEU A 409 2.73 4.11 -7.72
C LEU A 409 3.88 3.71 -8.65
N VAL A 410 5.11 3.88 -8.17
CA VAL A 410 6.28 3.29 -8.83
C VAL A 410 6.19 1.79 -8.58
N THR A 411 5.67 1.09 -9.58
CA THR A 411 5.82 -0.35 -9.69
C THR A 411 7.13 -0.63 -10.43
N ASP A 412 7.80 -1.75 -10.11
CA ASP A 412 8.84 -2.27 -11.00
C ASP A 412 8.16 -2.51 -12.34
N GLY A 413 8.48 -1.67 -13.31
CA GLY A 413 7.62 -1.45 -14.46
C GLY A 413 7.40 -2.74 -15.25
N LEU A 414 6.15 -2.95 -15.64
CA LEU A 414 5.69 -4.25 -16.11
C LEU A 414 6.39 -4.61 -17.43
N ASP A 415 7.13 -5.72 -17.46
CA ASP A 415 7.90 -6.13 -18.65
C ASP A 415 7.08 -6.01 -19.96
N GLY A 416 7.41 -5.08 -20.84
CA GLY A 416 6.66 -4.84 -22.09
C GLY A 416 5.63 -3.70 -22.07
N ASP A 417 5.45 -3.04 -20.93
CA ASP A 417 4.76 -1.74 -20.73
C ASP A 417 5.73 -0.64 -21.18
N PHE A 418 5.78 -0.45 -22.49
CA PHE A 418 6.72 0.43 -23.16
C PHE A 418 6.24 1.89 -23.18
N ASN A 419 5.01 2.19 -22.76
CA ASN A 419 4.49 3.55 -22.59
C ASN A 419 4.42 4.04 -21.13
N GLU A 420 4.70 3.18 -20.15
CA GLU A 420 4.65 3.43 -18.70
C GLU A 420 3.24 3.77 -18.17
N ASP A 421 2.17 3.26 -18.80
CA ASP A 421 0.78 3.48 -18.35
C ASP A 421 0.26 2.47 -17.32
N GLY A 422 1.06 1.43 -17.02
CA GLY A 422 0.76 0.38 -16.05
C GLY A 422 0.05 -0.83 -16.65
N VAL A 423 -0.23 -0.86 -17.95
CA VAL A 423 -0.92 -1.96 -18.65
C VAL A 423 -0.20 -2.34 -19.95
N VAL A 424 0.14 -3.62 -20.14
CA VAL A 424 0.70 -4.07 -21.43
C VAL A 424 -0.42 -4.27 -22.45
N ASP A 425 -0.58 -3.32 -23.36
CA ASP A 425 -1.75 -3.19 -24.24
C ASP A 425 -1.33 -2.89 -25.71
N ALA A 426 -2.26 -2.48 -26.58
CA ALA A 426 -1.96 -2.17 -27.98
C ALA A 426 -1.16 -0.87 -28.17
N ALA A 427 -1.11 0.04 -27.19
CA ALA A 427 -0.31 1.26 -27.19
C ALA A 427 1.18 0.95 -27.13
N ASP A 428 1.62 0.03 -26.27
CA ASP A 428 3.03 -0.40 -26.18
C ASP A 428 3.57 -0.97 -27.47
N TYR A 429 2.71 -1.70 -28.19
CA TYR A 429 3.06 -2.19 -29.51
C TYR A 429 3.44 -1.04 -30.45
N THR A 430 2.77 0.11 -30.35
CA THR A 430 3.13 1.29 -31.15
C THR A 430 4.47 1.89 -30.71
N VAL A 431 4.73 2.00 -29.40
CA VAL A 431 6.02 2.50 -28.89
C VAL A 431 7.18 1.58 -29.29
N TRP A 432 7.03 0.26 -29.16
CA TRP A 432 8.00 -0.72 -29.69
C TRP A 432 8.20 -0.57 -31.20
N ARG A 433 7.10 -0.42 -31.95
CA ARG A 433 7.10 -0.40 -33.41
C ARG A 433 7.82 0.84 -33.94
N ASP A 434 7.67 1.98 -33.28
CA ASP A 434 8.32 3.25 -33.64
C ASP A 434 9.81 3.26 -33.26
N ASN A 435 10.20 2.52 -32.21
CA ASN A 435 11.59 2.41 -31.77
C ASN A 435 12.37 1.20 -32.36
N LEU A 436 11.79 0.43 -33.29
CA LEU A 436 12.48 -0.76 -33.83
C LEU A 436 13.82 -0.40 -34.50
N GLY A 437 14.90 -1.05 -34.04
CA GLY A 437 16.26 -0.79 -34.50
C GLY A 437 17.02 0.27 -33.69
N ALA A 438 16.39 0.87 -32.67
CA ALA A 438 17.06 1.74 -31.70
C ALA A 438 17.99 0.95 -30.76
N ALA A 439 18.79 1.67 -29.98
CA ALA A 439 19.74 1.07 -29.04
C ALA A 439 19.04 0.44 -27.81
N ALA A 440 19.75 -0.42 -27.10
CA ALA A 440 19.29 -0.98 -25.83
C ALA A 440 18.91 0.12 -24.84
N GLY A 441 17.83 -0.07 -24.08
CA GLY A 441 17.32 0.92 -23.12
C GLY A 441 16.66 2.15 -23.76
N THR A 442 16.26 2.08 -25.03
CA THR A 442 15.40 3.12 -25.64
C THR A 442 13.93 2.95 -25.24
N LEU A 443 13.50 1.72 -24.98
CA LEU A 443 12.17 1.43 -24.43
C LEU A 443 12.24 1.44 -22.90
N PRO A 444 11.27 2.10 -22.22
CA PRO A 444 10.94 1.81 -20.82
C PRO A 444 10.63 0.32 -20.63
N ASN A 445 10.76 -0.20 -19.40
CA ASN A 445 10.33 -1.55 -19.00
C ASN A 445 10.73 -2.69 -19.98
N ASP A 446 11.92 -2.54 -20.59
CA ASP A 446 12.54 -3.54 -21.44
C ASP A 446 13.58 -4.34 -20.62
N PRO A 447 13.28 -5.59 -20.22
CA PRO A 447 14.24 -6.45 -19.52
C PRO A 447 15.34 -7.00 -20.45
N ASN A 448 15.21 -6.80 -21.77
CA ASN A 448 16.11 -7.40 -22.76
C ASN A 448 17.31 -6.48 -23.05
N ALA A 449 18.48 -7.08 -23.18
CA ALA A 449 19.66 -6.37 -23.67
C ALA A 449 19.69 -6.35 -25.21
N GLY A 450 20.27 -5.29 -25.80
CA GLY A 450 20.55 -5.23 -27.24
C GLY A 450 19.60 -4.31 -28.03
N VAL A 451 19.71 -4.37 -29.35
CA VAL A 451 18.97 -3.48 -30.26
C VAL A 451 17.48 -3.84 -30.25
N ILE A 452 16.61 -2.83 -30.14
CA ILE A 452 15.15 -3.00 -30.05
C ILE A 452 14.65 -3.81 -31.25
N GLY A 453 14.09 -4.99 -30.98
CA GLY A 453 13.92 -6.04 -31.98
C GLY A 453 12.85 -7.07 -31.63
N ALA A 454 13.09 -8.31 -32.03
CA ALA A 454 12.14 -9.41 -31.87
C ALA A 454 12.01 -9.92 -30.42
N GLU A 455 13.00 -9.67 -29.57
CA GLU A 455 12.99 -10.06 -28.16
C GLU A 455 12.01 -9.17 -27.38
N GLN A 456 12.10 -7.84 -27.54
CA GLN A 456 11.13 -6.87 -27.01
C GLN A 456 9.69 -7.14 -27.46
N TYR A 457 9.49 -7.45 -28.75
CA TYR A 457 8.19 -7.87 -29.26
C TYR A 457 7.66 -9.13 -28.57
N THR A 458 8.56 -10.06 -28.23
CA THR A 458 8.20 -11.30 -27.55
C THR A 458 7.87 -11.02 -26.08
N THR A 459 8.57 -10.12 -25.41
CA THR A 459 8.23 -9.63 -24.05
C THR A 459 6.83 -9.02 -24.03
N TRP A 460 6.59 -7.97 -24.83
CA TRP A 460 5.26 -7.36 -24.99
C TRP A 460 4.17 -8.41 -25.24
N LYS A 461 4.39 -9.31 -26.21
CA LYS A 461 3.42 -10.33 -26.57
C LYS A 461 3.15 -11.35 -25.45
N ASN A 462 4.15 -11.69 -24.64
CA ASN A 462 4.01 -12.63 -23.54
C ASN A 462 3.26 -12.02 -22.36
N ASN A 463 3.41 -10.71 -22.15
CA ASN A 463 2.80 -9.97 -21.05
C ASN A 463 1.51 -9.22 -21.45
N PHE A 464 1.10 -9.25 -22.72
CA PHE A 464 -0.11 -8.58 -23.22
C PHE A 464 -1.36 -8.90 -22.39
N GLY A 465 -1.99 -7.86 -21.86
CA GLY A 465 -3.13 -7.92 -20.95
C GLY A 465 -2.77 -8.07 -19.48
N ALA A 466 -1.49 -8.06 -19.11
CA ALA A 466 -1.06 -7.85 -17.73
C ALA A 466 -1.20 -6.37 -17.35
N SER A 467 -1.43 -6.11 -16.07
CA SER A 467 -1.53 -4.78 -15.49
C SER A 467 -0.80 -4.78 -14.15
N ALA A 468 -0.09 -3.70 -13.85
CA ALA A 468 0.45 -3.45 -12.52
C ALA A 468 -0.70 -3.50 -11.49
N ALA A 469 -0.50 -4.22 -10.38
CA ALA A 469 -1.55 -4.41 -9.40
C ALA A 469 -1.77 -3.13 -8.59
N ILE A 470 -2.77 -2.34 -9.00
CA ILE A 470 -3.32 -1.23 -8.21
C ILE A 470 -3.55 -1.71 -6.77
N GLY A 471 -3.07 -0.93 -5.80
CA GLY A 471 -2.96 -1.30 -4.37
C GLY A 471 -4.29 -1.42 -3.62
N GLY A 472 -5.27 -2.14 -4.17
CA GLY A 472 -6.51 -2.52 -3.52
C GLY A 472 -6.43 -3.95 -3.01
N ALA A 473 -6.16 -4.13 -1.71
CA ALA A 473 -6.28 -5.41 -1.04
C ALA A 473 -7.75 -5.83 -0.93
N LEU A 474 -8.36 -6.22 -2.06
CA LEU A 474 -9.50 -7.12 -2.05
C LEU A 474 -9.03 -8.46 -1.52
N ALA A 475 -9.04 -8.57 -0.19
CA ALA A 475 -8.99 -9.86 0.49
C ALA A 475 -10.00 -10.76 -0.21
N GLY A 476 -9.49 -11.81 -0.86
CA GLY A 476 -10.29 -12.72 -1.66
C GLY A 476 -11.27 -13.45 -0.76
N SER A 477 -12.45 -12.85 -0.54
CA SER A 477 -13.56 -13.52 0.11
C SER A 477 -13.83 -14.77 -0.71
N ALA A 478 -13.59 -15.93 -0.13
CA ALA A 478 -13.80 -17.19 -0.82
C ALA A 478 -15.24 -17.21 -1.33
N VAL A 479 -15.41 -17.05 -2.65
CA VAL A 479 -16.72 -17.03 -3.30
C VAL A 479 -17.39 -18.33 -2.90
N PRO A 480 -18.51 -18.30 -2.14
CA PRO A 480 -19.17 -19.53 -1.74
C PRO A 480 -19.53 -20.29 -3.01
N GLU A 481 -19.00 -21.50 -3.16
CA GLU A 481 -19.19 -22.28 -4.38
C GLU A 481 -20.69 -22.29 -4.74
N PRO A 482 -21.07 -21.96 -5.99
CA PRO A 482 -22.47 -21.92 -6.36
C PRO A 482 -23.13 -23.23 -5.96
N SER A 483 -24.31 -23.14 -5.34
CA SER A 483 -24.99 -24.29 -4.71
C SER A 483 -25.47 -25.37 -5.69
N ALA A 484 -24.93 -25.41 -6.91
CA ALA A 484 -25.18 -26.36 -7.98
C ALA A 484 -25.10 -27.81 -7.52
N LEU A 485 -24.16 -28.19 -6.63
CA LEU A 485 -24.12 -29.54 -6.06
C LEU A 485 -25.32 -29.82 -5.13
N ALA A 486 -25.75 -28.85 -4.33
CA ALA A 486 -26.95 -28.97 -3.50
C ALA A 486 -28.24 -28.99 -4.36
N SER A 487 -28.32 -28.17 -5.40
CA SER A 487 -29.39 -28.15 -6.39
C SER A 487 -29.48 -29.46 -7.17
N LEU A 488 -28.34 -30.04 -7.57
CA LEU A 488 -28.25 -31.32 -8.25
C LEU A 488 -28.66 -32.47 -7.31
N ALA A 489 -28.20 -32.47 -6.06
CA ALA A 489 -28.61 -33.44 -5.05
C ALA A 489 -30.11 -33.37 -4.74
N ALA A 490 -30.67 -32.16 -4.60
CA ALA A 490 -32.10 -31.94 -4.41
C ALA A 490 -32.92 -32.42 -5.64
N GLY A 491 -32.44 -32.13 -6.86
CA GLY A 491 -33.04 -32.63 -8.10
C GLY A 491 -33.04 -34.15 -8.20
N LEU A 492 -31.91 -34.79 -7.88
CA LEU A 492 -31.78 -36.26 -7.87
C LEU A 492 -32.68 -36.92 -6.81
N MET A 493 -32.82 -36.31 -5.62
CA MET A 493 -33.75 -36.80 -4.59
C MET A 493 -35.23 -36.65 -5.02
N ALA A 494 -35.60 -35.54 -5.66
CA ALA A 494 -36.96 -35.35 -6.19
C ALA A 494 -37.29 -36.37 -7.30
N LEU A 495 -36.35 -36.64 -8.20
CA LEU A 495 -36.47 -37.68 -9.23
C LEU A 495 -36.62 -39.09 -8.62
N ALA A 496 -35.83 -39.43 -7.60
CA ALA A 496 -35.94 -40.71 -6.90
C ALA A 496 -37.30 -40.90 -6.19
N ALA A 497 -37.84 -39.85 -5.59
CA ALA A 497 -39.16 -39.86 -4.97
C ALA A 497 -40.29 -40.06 -6.01
N ALA A 498 -40.24 -39.35 -7.14
CA ALA A 498 -41.21 -39.46 -8.22
C ALA A 498 -41.25 -40.88 -8.85
N VAL A 499 -40.09 -41.52 -8.99
CA VAL A 499 -40.00 -42.90 -9.51
C VAL A 499 -40.55 -43.93 -8.51
N ARG A 500 -40.38 -43.72 -7.19
CA ARG A 500 -40.99 -44.59 -6.17
C ARG A 500 -42.52 -44.46 -6.13
N GLY A 501 -43.06 -43.25 -6.22
CA GLY A 501 -44.52 -43.00 -6.19
C GLY A 501 -45.29 -43.70 -7.32
N ARG A 502 -44.66 -43.95 -8.47
CA ARG A 502 -45.28 -44.64 -9.62
C ARG A 502 -45.41 -46.16 -9.48
N ARG A 503 -44.78 -46.79 -8.48
CA ARG A 503 -44.82 -48.27 -8.30
C ARG A 503 -45.91 -48.78 -7.35
N VAL A 504 -46.74 -47.90 -6.77
CA VAL A 504 -47.78 -48.27 -5.78
C VAL A 504 -49.20 -48.01 -6.31
N ARG A 505 -49.41 -48.19 -7.62
CA ARG A 505 -50.74 -48.25 -8.25
C ARG A 505 -50.82 -49.42 -9.24
N VAL A 506 -50.98 -50.62 -8.69
CA VAL A 506 -51.59 -51.81 -9.30
C VAL A 506 -52.48 -52.43 -8.23
#